data_AF-A0A8W8KM07-F1
#
_entry.id   AF-A0A8W8KM07-F1
#
_cell.length_a   1.000
_cell.length_b   1.000
_cell.length_c   1.000
_cell.angle_alpha   90.00
_cell.angle_beta   90.00
_cell.angle_gamma   90.00
#
_symmetry.space_group_name_H-M   'P 1'
#
loop_
_entity.id
_entity.type
_entity.pdbx_description
1 polymer ?
#
loop_
_entity_poly.entity_id
_entity_poly.type
_entity_poly.pdbx_seq_one_letter_code
_entity_poly.pdbx_strand_id
1 'polypeptide(L)'
;FSVANPNGCEIRGTFFVQDKTSNLGLVKRYADGGFEIGINSIDGTIPATEGDMLNMMKTVKQDLKTAGVAENSIKGVRLPQLATSGDTEFIAMGNNGLLYDAGCVTSQYDQQLNYKWPFTYDFPPTDNLCTTGTSPTKNFPGKWQILVADLTWQGNKCPSPAGCGNVTTKKDAFDFLYNNFATHYEGNREPYIIVLDPVWVKTDFKLEGTIQFVDYLRAAFNDVWIVTANQLLEWVQTPTKKADLNTFAPFQC
;
A
#
# COMPACT_ATOMS: atom_id res chain seq x y z
N PHE A 1 -4.96 16.39 12.50
CA PHE A 1 -3.60 15.82 12.48
C PHE A 1 -2.98 16.23 11.16
N SER A 2 -1.98 17.13 11.17
CA SER A 2 -1.23 17.52 9.97
C SER A 2 0.25 17.34 10.31
N VAL A 3 0.93 16.54 9.50
CA VAL A 3 2.32 16.10 9.69
C VAL A 3 3.00 16.20 8.33
N ALA A 4 4.25 16.65 8.32
CA ALA A 4 5.03 16.82 7.10
C ALA A 4 6.26 15.91 7.06
N ASN A 5 6.62 15.52 5.83
CA ASN A 5 7.89 14.91 5.47
C ASN A 5 9.05 15.94 5.57
N PRO A 6 10.33 15.50 5.47
CA PRO A 6 11.48 16.39 5.61
C PRO A 6 11.54 17.60 4.65
N ASN A 7 10.89 17.55 3.49
CA ASN A 7 10.75 18.69 2.57
C ASN A 7 9.64 19.68 2.95
N GLY A 8 8.94 19.47 4.06
CA GLY A 8 7.80 20.30 4.49
C GLY A 8 6.48 19.98 3.78
N CYS A 9 6.47 19.03 2.84
CA CYS A 9 5.24 18.54 2.23
C CYS A 9 4.48 17.67 3.23
N GLU A 10 3.17 17.84 3.34
CA GLU A 10 2.37 16.99 4.21
C GLU A 10 2.44 15.51 3.79
N ILE A 11 2.39 14.60 4.77
CA ILE A 11 2.40 13.16 4.50
C ILE A 11 1.17 12.74 3.69
N ARG A 12 1.36 11.77 2.81
CA ARG A 12 0.29 11.20 1.98
C ARG A 12 0.32 9.69 2.04
N GLY A 13 -0.85 9.10 1.88
CA GLY A 13 -1.03 7.65 1.77
C GLY A 13 -1.92 7.32 0.58
N THR A 14 -2.14 6.03 0.37
CA THR A 14 -2.95 5.51 -0.73
C THR A 14 -4.25 4.91 -0.20
N PHE A 15 -5.38 5.33 -0.76
CA PHE A 15 -6.69 4.74 -0.49
C PHE A 15 -7.07 3.80 -1.63
N PHE A 16 -7.22 2.51 -1.33
CA PHE A 16 -7.80 1.54 -2.27
C PHE A 16 -9.30 1.45 -2.04
N VAL A 17 -10.09 1.94 -2.98
CA VAL A 17 -11.52 2.20 -2.79
C VAL A 17 -12.35 0.98 -3.15
N GLN A 18 -13.15 0.51 -2.18
CA GLN A 18 -14.33 -0.32 -2.45
C GLN A 18 -15.47 0.62 -2.88
N ASP A 19 -15.92 0.52 -4.11
CA ASP A 19 -16.82 1.52 -4.71
C ASP A 19 -18.19 1.56 -4.03
N LYS A 20 -18.91 0.44 -4.02
CA LYS A 20 -20.23 0.32 -3.41
C LYS A 20 -20.16 0.69 -1.93
N THR A 21 -21.04 1.61 -1.54
CA THR A 21 -21.14 2.24 -0.20
C THR A 21 -20.11 3.32 0.12
N SER A 22 -19.12 3.57 -0.74
CA SER A 22 -18.22 4.70 -0.57
C SER A 22 -18.88 6.03 -0.95
N ASN A 23 -18.53 7.09 -0.23
CA ASN A 23 -18.86 8.45 -0.64
C ASN A 23 -17.81 8.94 -1.65
N LEU A 24 -18.07 8.79 -2.94
CA LEU A 24 -17.10 9.17 -3.98
C LEU A 24 -16.79 10.67 -4.02
N GLY A 25 -17.70 11.52 -3.53
CA GLY A 25 -17.42 12.95 -3.35
C GLY A 25 -16.35 13.20 -2.29
N LEU A 26 -16.31 12.38 -1.23
CA LEU A 26 -15.24 12.42 -0.23
C LEU A 26 -13.94 11.82 -0.77
N VAL A 27 -14.01 10.74 -1.55
CA VAL A 27 -12.84 10.17 -2.26
C VAL A 27 -12.18 11.24 -3.13
N LYS A 28 -12.96 12.01 -3.90
CA LYS A 28 -12.44 13.13 -4.69
C LYS A 28 -11.77 14.19 -3.83
N ARG A 29 -12.32 14.55 -2.67
CA ARG A 29 -11.67 15.52 -1.76
C ARG A 29 -10.33 15.01 -1.24
N TYR A 30 -10.19 13.72 -0.97
CA TYR A 30 -8.90 13.13 -0.60
C TYR A 30 -7.92 13.14 -1.77
N ALA A 31 -8.38 12.84 -3.00
CA ALA A 31 -7.56 12.96 -4.20
C ALA A 31 -7.05 14.39 -4.41
N ASP A 32 -7.91 15.40 -4.24
CA ASP A 32 -7.54 16.83 -4.32
C ASP A 32 -6.57 17.25 -3.22
N GLY A 33 -6.62 16.58 -2.07
CA GLY A 33 -5.64 16.74 -1.01
C GLY A 33 -4.28 16.15 -1.33
N GLY A 34 -4.10 15.44 -2.45
CA GLY A 34 -2.85 14.78 -2.85
C GLY A 34 -2.70 13.35 -2.35
N PHE A 35 -3.75 12.74 -1.79
CA PHE A 35 -3.73 11.30 -1.52
C PHE A 35 -3.89 10.52 -2.82
N GLU A 36 -3.19 9.39 -2.93
CA GLU A 36 -3.37 8.50 -4.07
C GLU A 36 -4.66 7.71 -3.92
N ILE A 37 -5.39 7.55 -5.03
CA ILE A 37 -6.61 6.74 -5.09
C ILE A 37 -6.36 5.54 -6.02
N GLY A 38 -6.50 4.33 -5.47
CA GLY A 38 -6.43 3.06 -6.17
C GLY A 38 -7.75 2.27 -6.10
N ILE A 39 -7.78 1.14 -6.78
CA ILE A 39 -8.95 0.27 -6.91
C ILE A 39 -8.86 -0.86 -5.88
N ASN A 40 -9.96 -1.15 -5.19
CA ASN A 40 -10.09 -2.37 -4.39
C ASN A 40 -11.05 -3.36 -5.03
N SER A 41 -12.34 -3.02 -5.06
CA SER A 41 -13.41 -3.87 -5.57
C SER A 41 -14.69 -3.04 -5.76
N ILE A 42 -15.73 -3.66 -6.33
CA ILE A 42 -17.06 -3.05 -6.29
C ILE A 42 -17.63 -3.15 -4.86
N ASP A 43 -17.66 -4.33 -4.24
CA ASP A 43 -18.43 -4.57 -3.02
C ASP A 43 -17.71 -5.43 -1.96
N GLY A 44 -16.39 -5.54 -2.06
CA GLY A 44 -15.58 -6.37 -1.17
C GLY A 44 -15.39 -7.80 -1.66
N THR A 45 -15.94 -8.16 -2.82
CA THR A 45 -15.77 -9.48 -3.44
C THR A 45 -14.63 -9.49 -4.46
N ILE A 46 -13.96 -10.63 -4.56
CA ILE A 46 -12.93 -10.89 -5.59
C ILE A 46 -13.60 -11.68 -6.72
N PRO A 47 -13.61 -11.15 -7.95
CA PRO A 47 -14.14 -11.87 -9.10
C PRO A 47 -13.39 -13.19 -9.37
N ALA A 48 -14.13 -14.25 -9.72
CA ALA A 48 -13.54 -15.57 -9.97
C ALA A 48 -12.99 -15.75 -11.39
N THR A 49 -13.42 -14.93 -12.36
CA THR A 49 -13.03 -15.04 -13.76
C THR A 49 -12.27 -13.81 -14.24
N GLU A 50 -11.45 -13.97 -15.28
CA GLU A 50 -10.71 -12.86 -15.91
C GLU A 50 -11.63 -11.78 -16.47
N GLY A 51 -12.72 -12.18 -17.12
CA GLY A 51 -13.71 -11.25 -17.65
C GLY A 51 -14.36 -10.41 -16.56
N ASP A 52 -14.74 -11.05 -15.46
CA ASP A 52 -15.37 -10.34 -14.33
C ASP A 52 -14.35 -9.45 -13.59
N MET A 53 -13.09 -9.89 -13.45
CA MET A 53 -12.01 -9.08 -12.89
C MET A 53 -11.75 -7.83 -13.73
N LEU A 54 -11.67 -8.00 -15.05
CA LEU A 54 -11.50 -6.91 -16.01
C LEU A 54 -12.66 -5.91 -15.93
N ASN A 55 -13.90 -6.41 -15.88
CA ASN A 55 -15.10 -5.58 -15.77
C ASN A 55 -15.17 -4.86 -14.43
N MET A 56 -14.81 -5.51 -13.33
CA MET A 56 -14.78 -4.92 -11.99
C MET A 56 -13.81 -3.73 -11.96
N MET A 57 -12.54 -3.94 -12.37
CA MET A 57 -11.54 -2.86 -12.37
C MET A 57 -11.95 -1.71 -13.29
N LYS A 58 -12.50 -2.03 -14.47
CA LYS A 58 -13.02 -1.03 -15.42
C LYS A 58 -14.13 -0.19 -14.80
N THR A 59 -15.06 -0.83 -14.11
CA THR A 59 -16.23 -0.18 -13.48
C THR A 59 -15.77 0.78 -12.39
N VAL A 60 -15.00 0.28 -11.41
CA VAL A 60 -14.50 1.12 -10.31
C VAL A 60 -13.66 2.30 -10.83
N LYS A 61 -12.79 2.08 -11.83
CA LYS A 61 -12.00 3.16 -12.44
C LYS A 61 -12.90 4.21 -13.10
N GLN A 62 -13.95 3.80 -13.81
CA GLN A 62 -14.89 4.69 -14.46
C GLN A 62 -15.74 5.48 -13.44
N ASP A 63 -16.10 4.87 -12.31
CA ASP A 63 -16.88 5.54 -11.25
C ASP A 63 -16.01 6.57 -10.51
N LEU A 64 -14.76 6.24 -10.19
CA LEU A 64 -13.78 7.18 -9.65
C LEU A 64 -13.53 8.36 -10.61
N LYS A 65 -13.40 8.09 -11.90
CA LYS A 65 -13.29 9.13 -12.94
C LYS A 65 -14.53 10.01 -13.00
N THR A 66 -15.72 9.42 -12.92
CA THR A 66 -17.00 10.15 -12.93
C THR A 66 -17.13 11.05 -11.69
N ALA A 67 -16.56 10.62 -10.56
CA ALA A 67 -16.44 11.43 -9.34
C ALA A 67 -15.37 12.54 -9.44
N GLY A 68 -14.63 12.61 -10.55
CA GLY A 68 -13.68 13.66 -10.87
C GLY A 68 -12.22 13.31 -10.55
N VAL A 69 -11.90 12.11 -10.08
CA VAL A 69 -10.50 11.68 -9.89
C VAL A 69 -9.83 11.58 -11.27
N ALA A 70 -8.63 12.12 -11.42
CA ALA A 70 -7.91 12.11 -12.69
C ALA A 70 -7.62 10.65 -13.12
N GLU A 71 -8.09 10.25 -14.30
CA GLU A 71 -8.02 8.85 -14.73
C GLU A 71 -6.58 8.31 -14.80
N ASN A 72 -5.63 9.17 -15.20
CA ASN A 72 -4.21 8.83 -15.29
C ASN A 72 -3.51 8.71 -13.93
N SER A 73 -4.11 9.20 -12.84
CA SER A 73 -3.61 9.00 -11.48
C SER A 73 -4.12 7.70 -10.84
N ILE A 74 -5.15 7.06 -11.42
CA ILE A 74 -5.69 5.78 -10.93
C ILE A 74 -4.83 4.64 -11.50
N LYS A 75 -3.79 4.27 -10.74
CA LYS A 75 -2.75 3.33 -11.17
C LYS A 75 -2.70 2.04 -10.36
N GLY A 76 -3.07 2.08 -9.09
CA GLY A 76 -2.95 0.94 -8.18
C GLY A 76 -4.18 0.06 -8.08
N VAL A 77 -3.95 -1.23 -7.85
CA VAL A 77 -4.96 -2.18 -7.34
C VAL A 77 -4.48 -2.80 -6.03
N ARG A 78 -5.43 -3.10 -5.14
CA ARG A 78 -5.26 -3.98 -4.00
C ARG A 78 -6.59 -4.68 -3.79
N LEU A 79 -6.70 -5.94 -4.17
CA LEU A 79 -7.95 -6.69 -4.02
C LEU A 79 -8.34 -6.88 -2.53
N PRO A 80 -9.63 -7.15 -2.25
CA PRO A 80 -10.11 -7.47 -0.90
C PRO A 80 -9.27 -8.52 -0.17
N GLN A 81 -9.27 -8.44 1.17
CA GLN A 81 -8.63 -9.41 2.06
C GLN A 81 -7.11 -9.59 1.85
N LEU A 82 -6.44 -8.64 1.18
CA LEU A 82 -5.01 -8.75 0.85
C LEU A 82 -4.69 -10.08 0.14
N ALA A 83 -5.59 -10.48 -0.76
CA ALA A 83 -5.42 -11.61 -1.64
C ALA A 83 -5.03 -11.12 -3.04
N THR A 84 -4.37 -11.98 -3.80
CA THR A 84 -4.15 -11.77 -5.24
C THR A 84 -4.84 -12.86 -6.06
N SER A 85 -5.22 -12.54 -7.30
CA SER A 85 -5.79 -13.50 -8.26
C SER A 85 -4.82 -13.88 -9.39
N GLY A 86 -3.52 -13.66 -9.19
CA GLY A 86 -2.45 -14.12 -10.07
C GLY A 86 -2.56 -13.57 -11.48
N ASP A 87 -2.40 -14.44 -12.48
CA ASP A 87 -2.44 -14.03 -13.89
C ASP A 87 -3.74 -13.30 -14.25
N THR A 88 -4.88 -13.73 -13.73
CA THR A 88 -6.20 -13.14 -13.96
C THR A 88 -6.23 -11.65 -13.58
N GLU A 89 -5.63 -11.32 -12.43
CA GLU A 89 -5.53 -9.95 -11.94
C GLU A 89 -4.60 -9.12 -12.82
N PHE A 90 -3.41 -9.64 -13.13
CA PHE A 90 -2.42 -8.89 -13.90
C PHE A 90 -2.84 -8.68 -15.37
N ILE A 91 -3.57 -9.63 -15.96
CA ILE A 91 -4.20 -9.45 -17.28
C ILE A 91 -5.24 -8.32 -17.21
N ALA A 92 -6.11 -8.32 -16.20
CA ALA A 92 -7.11 -7.28 -16.01
C ALA A 92 -6.48 -5.90 -15.77
N MET A 93 -5.39 -5.82 -15.00
CA MET A 93 -4.61 -4.61 -14.80
C MET A 93 -4.04 -4.08 -16.11
N GLY A 94 -3.47 -4.97 -16.93
CA GLY A 94 -2.96 -4.67 -18.27
C GLY A 94 -4.01 -3.98 -19.14
N ASN A 95 -5.19 -4.59 -19.24
CA ASN A 95 -6.29 -4.11 -20.07
C ASN A 95 -6.95 -2.82 -19.54
N ASN A 96 -6.82 -2.52 -18.25
CA ASN A 96 -7.36 -1.30 -17.65
C ASN A 96 -6.31 -0.18 -17.46
N GLY A 97 -5.09 -0.37 -17.98
CA GLY A 97 -4.02 0.62 -17.87
C GLY A 97 -3.61 0.89 -16.42
N LEU A 98 -3.69 -0.12 -15.54
CA LEU A 98 -3.20 -0.07 -14.16
C LEU A 98 -1.73 -0.46 -14.12
N LEU A 99 -0.98 0.06 -13.16
CA LEU A 99 0.47 -0.06 -13.09
C LEU A 99 0.92 -1.14 -12.11
N TYR A 100 0.29 -1.22 -10.94
CA TYR A 100 0.82 -2.02 -9.83
C TYR A 100 -0.26 -2.68 -8.98
N ASP A 101 0.08 -3.86 -8.43
CA ASP A 101 -0.65 -4.48 -7.32
C ASP A 101 0.05 -4.18 -5.99
N ALA A 102 -0.74 -4.00 -4.94
CA ALA A 102 -0.29 -3.87 -3.55
C ALA A 102 -1.11 -4.74 -2.59
N GLY A 103 -1.66 -5.85 -3.08
CA GLY A 103 -2.45 -6.83 -2.33
C GLY A 103 -1.71 -8.11 -1.97
N CYS A 104 -0.64 -8.48 -2.67
CA CYS A 104 0.16 -9.66 -2.36
C CYS A 104 0.86 -9.57 -0.99
N VAL A 105 0.30 -10.24 0.02
CA VAL A 105 0.95 -10.43 1.32
C VAL A 105 1.97 -11.57 1.25
N THR A 106 3.07 -11.48 2.01
CA THR A 106 4.05 -12.56 2.11
C THR A 106 4.57 -12.78 3.53
N SER A 107 4.68 -14.06 3.91
CA SER A 107 5.33 -14.52 5.15
C SER A 107 6.74 -15.07 4.91
N GLN A 108 7.16 -15.10 3.64
CA GLN A 108 8.47 -15.55 3.21
C GLN A 108 9.50 -14.41 3.29
N TYR A 109 9.08 -13.18 3.01
CA TYR A 109 9.92 -11.98 2.94
C TYR A 109 9.49 -10.96 4.00
N ASP A 110 9.56 -11.36 5.27
CA ASP A 110 9.01 -10.62 6.41
C ASP A 110 9.99 -10.39 7.57
N GLN A 111 11.29 -10.50 7.29
CA GLN A 111 12.37 -10.30 8.26
C GLN A 111 13.41 -9.31 7.75
N GLN A 112 14.14 -8.68 8.68
CA GLN A 112 15.11 -7.59 8.44
C GLN A 112 16.05 -7.78 7.25
N LEU A 113 16.45 -9.01 6.93
CA LEU A 113 17.44 -9.30 5.88
C LEU A 113 16.82 -9.90 4.61
N ASN A 114 15.50 -10.04 4.54
CA ASN A 114 14.84 -10.67 3.41
C ASN A 114 13.58 -9.95 2.91
N TYR A 115 13.25 -8.76 3.42
CA TYR A 115 12.22 -7.93 2.81
C TYR A 115 12.51 -7.68 1.32
N LYS A 116 11.49 -7.26 0.57
CA LYS A 116 11.60 -6.99 -0.87
C LYS A 116 11.26 -5.56 -1.18
N TRP A 117 12.12 -4.93 -1.97
CA TRP A 117 11.75 -3.73 -2.74
C TRP A 117 10.68 -4.09 -3.79
N PRO A 118 9.86 -3.11 -4.23
CA PRO A 118 8.97 -3.31 -5.36
C PRO A 118 9.74 -3.82 -6.57
N PHE A 119 9.12 -4.74 -7.31
CA PHE A 119 9.70 -5.37 -8.50
C PHE A 119 8.63 -5.49 -9.58
N THR A 120 9.07 -5.85 -10.78
CA THR A 120 8.19 -6.10 -11.91
C THR A 120 8.13 -7.58 -12.26
N TYR A 121 7.03 -8.00 -12.88
CA TYR A 121 6.90 -9.33 -13.47
C TYR A 121 7.43 -9.38 -14.92
N ASP A 122 8.50 -8.64 -15.24
CA ASP A 122 9.14 -8.70 -16.57
C ASP A 122 9.76 -10.09 -16.85
N PHE A 123 10.21 -10.77 -15.78
CA PHE A 123 10.83 -12.08 -15.83
C PHE A 123 9.92 -13.17 -15.23
N PRO A 124 10.14 -14.45 -15.56
CA PRO A 124 9.35 -15.55 -15.00
C PRO A 124 9.34 -15.51 -13.47
N PRO A 125 8.17 -15.61 -12.83
CA PRO A 125 8.08 -15.61 -11.38
C PRO A 125 8.67 -16.91 -10.83
N THR A 126 9.89 -16.84 -10.31
CA THR A 126 10.58 -17.98 -9.68
C THR A 126 10.56 -17.93 -8.15
N ASP A 127 10.24 -16.75 -7.60
CA ASP A 127 10.19 -16.42 -6.19
C ASP A 127 9.14 -15.28 -5.97
N ASN A 128 9.00 -14.74 -4.76
CA ASN A 128 8.00 -13.70 -4.44
C ASN A 128 6.54 -14.21 -4.41
N LEU A 129 6.33 -15.31 -3.67
CA LEU A 129 5.01 -15.92 -3.50
C LEU A 129 4.15 -15.13 -2.50
N CYS A 130 2.87 -15.03 -2.85
CA CYS A 130 1.82 -14.45 -2.02
C CYS A 130 1.29 -15.52 -1.08
N THR A 131 1.22 -15.23 0.20
CA THR A 131 0.66 -16.12 1.24
C THR A 131 -0.85 -16.27 1.08
N THR A 132 -1.53 -15.25 0.56
CA THR A 132 -2.99 -15.24 0.37
C THR A 132 -3.34 -15.08 -1.11
N GLY A 133 -4.21 -15.95 -1.62
CA GLY A 133 -4.59 -15.99 -3.03
C GLY A 133 -3.59 -16.78 -3.89
N THR A 134 -3.43 -16.38 -5.15
CA THR A 134 -2.57 -17.05 -6.14
C THR A 134 -1.58 -16.05 -6.72
N SER A 135 -0.28 -16.33 -6.66
CA SER A 135 0.72 -15.50 -7.33
C SER A 135 0.63 -15.59 -8.86
N PRO A 136 1.05 -14.53 -9.59
CA PRO A 136 1.26 -14.62 -11.03
C PRO A 136 2.24 -15.74 -11.39
N THR A 137 1.99 -16.38 -12.53
CA THR A 137 2.84 -17.44 -13.10
C THR A 137 3.40 -17.07 -14.49
N LYS A 138 2.80 -16.07 -15.14
CA LYS A 138 3.25 -15.52 -16.43
C LYS A 138 4.06 -14.24 -16.25
N ASN A 139 4.69 -13.82 -17.34
CA ASN A 139 5.35 -12.53 -17.41
C ASN A 139 4.32 -11.43 -17.70
N PHE A 140 4.41 -10.33 -16.96
CA PHE A 140 3.64 -9.11 -17.14
C PHE A 140 4.59 -7.91 -17.22
N PRO A 141 5.19 -7.65 -18.40
CA PRO A 141 6.20 -6.62 -18.53
C PRO A 141 5.72 -5.24 -18.07
N GLY A 142 6.56 -4.57 -17.27
CA GLY A 142 6.28 -3.27 -16.68
C GLY A 142 5.14 -3.22 -15.64
N LYS A 143 4.55 -4.36 -15.25
CA LYS A 143 3.59 -4.43 -14.13
C LYS A 143 4.33 -4.65 -12.82
N TRP A 144 4.09 -3.75 -11.88
CA TRP A 144 4.77 -3.72 -10.60
C TRP A 144 4.00 -4.51 -9.53
N GLN A 145 4.76 -5.11 -8.63
CA GLN A 145 4.28 -5.71 -7.40
C GLN A 145 4.90 -4.95 -6.22
N ILE A 146 4.05 -4.47 -5.33
CA ILE A 146 4.44 -3.99 -4.00
C ILE A 146 4.01 -5.08 -3.02
N LEU A 147 4.97 -5.82 -2.46
CA LEU A 147 4.65 -6.83 -1.46
C LEU A 147 4.25 -6.17 -0.14
N VAL A 148 3.30 -6.81 0.56
CA VAL A 148 2.96 -6.49 1.94
C VAL A 148 3.59 -7.56 2.82
N ALA A 149 4.70 -7.25 3.47
CA ALA A 149 5.32 -8.17 4.41
C ALA A 149 4.40 -8.39 5.63
N ASP A 150 4.32 -9.62 6.11
CA ASP A 150 3.65 -9.92 7.37
C ASP A 150 4.28 -9.11 8.51
N LEU A 151 3.41 -8.56 9.36
CA LEU A 151 3.80 -7.89 10.59
C LEU A 151 3.96 -8.93 11.70
N THR A 152 4.88 -8.67 12.63
CA THR A 152 5.08 -9.51 13.81
C THR A 152 4.63 -8.80 15.08
N TRP A 153 3.77 -9.43 15.88
CA TRP A 153 3.38 -8.97 17.21
C TRP A 153 3.31 -10.12 18.20
N GLN A 154 4.08 -10.04 19.29
CA GLN A 154 4.11 -11.05 20.35
C GLN A 154 4.28 -12.49 19.82
N GLY A 155 5.13 -12.68 18.80
CA GLY A 155 5.40 -13.97 18.18
C GLY A 155 4.38 -14.43 17.13
N ASN A 156 3.30 -13.68 16.91
CA ASN A 156 2.32 -13.97 15.86
C ASN A 156 2.62 -13.13 14.61
N LYS A 157 2.44 -13.75 13.44
CA LYS A 157 2.50 -13.08 12.13
C LYS A 157 1.10 -12.71 11.66
N CYS A 158 0.95 -11.56 11.01
CA CYS A 158 -0.34 -11.04 10.57
C CYS A 158 -0.18 -10.11 9.36
N PRO A 159 -1.12 -10.16 8.40
CA PRO A 159 -1.03 -9.42 7.13
C PRO A 159 -1.31 -7.90 7.27
N SER A 160 -1.94 -7.51 8.37
CA SER A 160 -2.29 -6.12 8.67
C SER A 160 -2.38 -5.91 10.18
N PRO A 161 -2.31 -4.65 10.68
CA PRO A 161 -2.48 -4.37 12.09
C PRO A 161 -3.78 -4.89 12.70
N ALA A 162 -4.92 -4.82 11.99
CA ALA A 162 -6.17 -5.36 12.50
C ALA A 162 -6.20 -6.89 12.53
N GLY A 163 -5.41 -7.56 11.67
CA GLY A 163 -5.23 -9.01 11.69
C GLY A 163 -4.40 -9.51 12.89
N CYS A 164 -3.68 -8.63 13.58
CA CYS A 164 -2.91 -8.98 14.76
C CYS A 164 -3.79 -8.93 16.02
N GLY A 165 -3.84 -10.05 16.76
CA GLY A 165 -4.49 -10.09 18.08
C GLY A 165 -3.68 -9.37 19.17
N ASN A 166 -4.28 -9.21 20.35
CA ASN A 166 -3.58 -8.75 21.57
C ASN A 166 -2.88 -7.38 21.48
N VAL A 167 -3.36 -6.48 20.63
CA VAL A 167 -3.06 -5.04 20.73
C VAL A 167 -4.19 -4.40 21.53
N THR A 168 -3.94 -4.13 22.81
CA THR A 168 -4.99 -3.77 23.79
C THR A 168 -4.81 -2.38 24.39
N THR A 169 -3.64 -1.78 24.22
CA THR A 169 -3.33 -0.44 24.73
C THR A 169 -2.74 0.46 23.64
N LYS A 170 -2.74 1.77 23.90
CA LYS A 170 -2.03 2.74 23.07
C LYS A 170 -0.55 2.42 22.93
N LYS A 171 0.08 1.99 24.04
CA LYS A 171 1.49 1.59 24.05
C LYS A 171 1.72 0.36 23.17
N ASP A 172 0.83 -0.63 23.24
CA ASP A 172 0.91 -1.82 22.36
C ASP A 172 0.87 -1.40 20.90
N ALA A 173 -0.07 -0.51 20.52
CA ALA A 173 -0.20 -0.03 19.14
C ALA A 173 1.04 0.73 18.68
N PHE A 174 1.62 1.58 19.52
CA PHE A 174 2.88 2.27 19.23
C PHE A 174 4.05 1.27 19.08
N ASP A 175 4.28 0.44 20.09
CA ASP A 175 5.40 -0.51 20.12
C ASP A 175 5.32 -1.48 18.95
N PHE A 176 4.12 -1.95 18.62
CA PHE A 176 3.88 -2.85 17.51
C PHE A 176 4.31 -2.24 16.18
N LEU A 177 3.81 -1.04 15.85
CA LEU A 177 4.15 -0.36 14.61
C LEU A 177 5.64 0.01 14.58
N TYR A 178 6.18 0.50 15.70
CA TYR A 178 7.58 0.87 15.80
C TYR A 178 8.54 -0.32 15.65
N ASN A 179 8.27 -1.43 16.32
CA ASN A 179 9.15 -2.60 16.26
C ASN A 179 9.20 -3.20 14.85
N ASN A 180 8.07 -3.20 14.12
CA ASN A 180 8.07 -3.61 12.71
C ASN A 180 8.74 -2.57 11.81
N PHE A 181 8.57 -1.27 12.07
CA PHE A 181 9.33 -0.25 11.35
C PHE A 181 10.85 -0.41 11.55
N ALA A 182 11.29 -0.69 12.78
CA ALA A 182 12.70 -0.79 13.13
C ALA A 182 13.41 -1.90 12.35
N THR A 183 12.76 -3.05 12.12
CA THR A 183 13.36 -4.15 11.34
C THR A 183 13.61 -3.75 9.89
N HIS A 184 12.74 -2.94 9.27
CA HIS A 184 12.98 -2.37 7.95
C HIS A 184 14.10 -1.32 8.00
N TYR A 185 14.02 -0.39 8.95
CA TYR A 185 14.91 0.76 9.04
C TYR A 185 16.38 0.39 9.35
N GLU A 186 16.57 -0.63 10.18
CA GLU A 186 17.89 -1.19 10.55
C GLU A 186 18.36 -2.26 9.54
N GLY A 187 17.52 -2.69 8.61
CA GLY A 187 17.83 -3.63 7.52
C GLY A 187 18.29 -2.91 6.25
N ASN A 188 17.88 -3.43 5.08
CA ASN A 188 18.22 -2.78 3.79
C ASN A 188 17.25 -1.66 3.40
N ARG A 189 16.38 -1.22 4.33
CA ARG A 189 15.43 -0.11 4.17
C ARG A 189 14.39 -0.33 3.08
N GLU A 190 14.02 -1.58 2.82
CA GLU A 190 12.86 -1.92 2.02
C GLU A 190 11.60 -1.22 2.58
N PRO A 191 10.61 -0.87 1.75
CA PRO A 191 9.47 -0.08 2.19
C PRO A 191 8.68 -0.77 3.30
N TYR A 192 8.43 -0.05 4.40
CA TYR A 192 7.54 -0.50 5.46
C TYR A 192 6.09 -0.14 5.11
N ILE A 193 5.31 -1.12 4.64
CA ILE A 193 3.92 -0.93 4.21
C ILE A 193 2.95 -1.25 5.35
N ILE A 194 2.13 -0.28 5.75
CA ILE A 194 1.11 -0.46 6.79
C ILE A 194 -0.28 -0.42 6.14
N VAL A 195 -1.00 -1.53 6.18
CA VAL A 195 -2.39 -1.61 5.68
C VAL A 195 -3.36 -1.30 6.82
N LEU A 196 -3.81 -0.06 6.93
CA LEU A 196 -4.80 0.34 7.93
C LEU A 196 -6.22 0.18 7.40
N ASP A 197 -7.07 -0.52 8.15
CA ASP A 197 -8.49 -0.67 7.85
C ASP A 197 -9.38 0.04 8.90
N PRO A 198 -10.69 0.20 8.63
CA PRO A 198 -11.61 0.83 9.56
C PRO A 198 -11.70 0.16 10.94
N VAL A 199 -11.43 -1.14 11.07
CA VAL A 199 -11.48 -1.85 12.37
C VAL A 199 -10.35 -1.35 13.26
N TRP A 200 -9.15 -1.16 12.69
CA TRP A 200 -8.02 -0.60 13.42
C TRP A 200 -8.27 0.87 13.81
N VAL A 201 -8.59 1.74 12.84
CA VAL A 201 -8.60 3.19 13.07
C VAL A 201 -9.82 3.69 13.86
N LYS A 202 -10.91 2.92 13.95
CA LYS A 202 -12.08 3.27 14.79
C LYS A 202 -11.87 2.97 16.28
N THR A 203 -10.78 2.29 16.64
CA THR A 203 -10.45 2.01 18.04
C THR A 203 -9.52 3.10 18.56
N ASP A 204 -10.01 3.95 19.48
CA ASP A 204 -9.30 5.17 19.93
C ASP A 204 -7.84 4.92 20.32
N PHE A 205 -7.57 3.94 21.19
CA PHE A 205 -6.19 3.68 21.64
C PHE A 205 -5.27 3.20 20.50
N LYS A 206 -5.81 2.49 19.50
CA LYS A 206 -5.04 2.05 18.32
C LYS A 206 -4.73 3.22 17.40
N LEU A 207 -5.71 4.10 17.17
CA LEU A 207 -5.51 5.33 16.41
C LEU A 207 -4.51 6.27 17.10
N GLU A 208 -4.66 6.47 18.40
CA GLU A 208 -3.73 7.30 19.18
C GLU A 208 -2.30 6.75 19.18
N GLY A 209 -2.12 5.43 19.28
CA GLY A 209 -0.80 4.80 19.19
C GLY A 209 -0.20 4.95 17.79
N THR A 210 -1.04 4.86 16.75
CA THR A 210 -0.62 5.10 15.35
C THR A 210 -0.19 6.54 15.13
N ILE A 211 -0.94 7.50 15.66
CA ILE A 211 -0.60 8.94 15.63
C ILE A 211 0.72 9.18 16.36
N GLN A 212 0.88 8.61 17.55
CA GLN A 212 2.12 8.72 18.34
C GLN A 212 3.32 8.13 17.59
N PHE A 213 3.14 7.00 16.90
CA PHE A 213 4.17 6.39 16.07
C PHE A 213 4.61 7.32 14.94
N VAL A 214 3.67 7.90 14.20
CA VAL A 214 3.96 8.85 13.11
C VAL A 214 4.66 10.11 13.62
N ASP A 215 4.20 10.67 14.74
CA ASP A 215 4.84 11.84 15.37
C ASP A 215 6.27 11.52 15.83
N TYR A 216 6.50 10.33 16.39
CA TYR A 216 7.84 9.87 16.77
C TYR A 216 8.75 9.73 15.55
N LEU A 217 8.26 9.15 14.44
CA LEU A 217 9.04 9.02 13.22
C LEU A 217 9.56 10.37 12.73
N ARG A 218 8.67 11.37 12.65
CA ARG A 218 9.02 12.74 12.24
C ARG A 218 10.06 13.37 13.18
N ALA A 219 9.90 13.17 14.49
CA ALA A 219 10.76 13.81 15.48
C ALA A 219 12.15 13.17 15.57
N ALA A 220 12.23 11.85 15.41
CA ALA A 220 13.46 11.08 15.63
C ALA A 220 14.27 10.84 14.35
N PHE A 221 13.64 10.85 13.16
CA PHE A 221 14.29 10.47 11.91
C PHE A 221 14.14 11.56 10.84
N ASN A 222 15.27 12.01 10.29
CA ASN A 222 15.30 13.02 9.21
C ASN A 222 15.35 12.40 7.80
N ASP A 223 15.27 11.08 7.71
CA ASP A 223 15.34 10.29 6.47
C ASP A 223 14.21 9.28 6.31
N VAL A 224 13.15 9.46 7.08
CA VAL A 224 11.93 8.69 6.92
C VAL A 224 10.91 9.54 6.18
N TRP A 225 10.32 8.94 5.15
CA TRP A 225 9.34 9.58 4.28
C TRP A 225 8.06 8.74 4.25
N ILE A 226 6.93 9.36 4.53
CA ILE A 226 5.61 8.74 4.42
C ILE A 226 4.99 9.24 3.12
N VAL A 227 4.93 8.34 2.14
CA VAL A 227 4.58 8.64 0.75
C VAL A 227 3.50 7.69 0.24
N THR A 228 2.87 8.07 -0.86
CA THR A 228 1.94 7.20 -1.59
C THR A 228 2.68 6.02 -2.24
N ALA A 229 1.95 4.97 -2.61
CA ALA A 229 2.50 3.84 -3.33
C ALA A 229 3.03 4.25 -4.72
N ASN A 230 2.36 5.15 -5.45
CA ASN A 230 2.90 5.69 -6.71
C ASN A 230 4.22 6.45 -6.50
N GLN A 231 4.31 7.29 -5.47
CA GLN A 231 5.55 8.00 -5.14
C GLN A 231 6.69 7.03 -4.80
N LEU A 232 6.41 5.98 -4.03
CA LEU A 232 7.36 4.91 -3.78
C LEU A 232 7.88 4.31 -5.10
N LEU A 233 6.99 3.98 -6.04
CA LEU A 233 7.40 3.44 -7.34
C LEU A 233 8.20 4.44 -8.18
N GLU A 234 7.85 5.72 -8.16
CA GLU A 234 8.60 6.78 -8.84
C GLU A 234 10.04 6.89 -8.29
N TRP A 235 10.22 6.72 -6.99
CA TRP A 235 11.55 6.63 -6.40
C TRP A 235 12.29 5.34 -6.80
N VAL A 236 11.63 4.19 -6.80
CA VAL A 236 12.26 2.92 -7.22
C VAL A 236 12.70 2.98 -8.70
N GLN A 237 11.91 3.64 -9.55
CA GLN A 237 12.22 3.83 -10.96
C GLN A 237 13.34 4.86 -11.19
N THR A 238 13.49 5.82 -10.29
CA THR A 238 14.56 6.85 -10.33
C THR A 238 15.20 7.01 -8.96
N PRO A 239 16.02 6.04 -8.51
CA PRO A 239 16.57 6.05 -7.16
C PRO A 239 17.33 7.34 -6.88
N THR A 240 16.79 8.13 -5.95
CA THR A 240 17.29 9.46 -5.62
C THR A 240 17.92 9.42 -4.22
N LYS A 241 19.16 9.93 -4.11
CA LYS A 241 19.91 9.92 -2.85
C LYS A 241 19.21 10.78 -1.80
N LYS A 242 19.36 10.41 -0.53
CA LYS A 242 18.81 11.15 0.63
C LYS A 242 19.05 12.67 0.56
N ALA A 243 20.24 13.10 0.14
CA ALA A 243 20.59 14.52 0.05
C ALA A 243 19.75 15.31 -0.96
N ASP A 244 19.23 14.63 -1.99
CA ASP A 244 18.51 15.22 -3.11
C ASP A 244 16.99 15.00 -3.01
N LEU A 245 16.53 14.18 -2.05
CA LEU A 245 15.10 13.87 -1.86
C LEU A 245 14.24 15.10 -1.54
N ASN A 246 14.82 16.10 -0.89
CA ASN A 246 14.08 17.33 -0.59
C ASN A 246 13.64 18.09 -1.84
N THR A 247 14.32 17.90 -2.97
CA THR A 247 14.00 18.51 -4.27
C THR A 247 13.54 17.48 -5.30
N PHE A 248 13.32 16.23 -4.90
CA PHE A 248 12.84 15.18 -5.80
C PHE A 248 11.42 15.50 -6.25
N ALA A 249 11.23 15.77 -7.54
CA ALA A 249 9.98 16.29 -8.08
C ALA A 249 8.74 15.44 -7.72
N PRO A 250 8.79 14.09 -7.77
CA PRO A 250 7.65 13.25 -7.35
C PRO A 250 7.23 13.41 -5.88
N PHE A 251 8.11 13.88 -4.99
CA PHE A 251 7.84 14.03 -3.56
C PHE A 251 7.40 15.46 -3.18
N GLN A 252 7.31 16.38 -4.14
CA GLN A 252 6.85 17.75 -3.89
C GLN A 252 5.32 17.82 -3.82
N CYS A 253 4.80 18.80 -3.07
CA CYS A 253 3.36 19.06 -2.90
C CYS A 253 2.80 20.10 -3.88
#